data_AF-A0A3G6K223-F1
#
_entry.id   AF-A0A3G6K223-F1
#
_cell.length_a   1.000
_cell.length_b   1.000
_cell.length_c   1.000
_cell.angle_alpha   90.00
_cell.angle_beta   90.00
_cell.angle_gamma   90.00
#
_symmetry.space_group_name_H-M   'P 1'
#
loop_
_entity.id
_entity.type
_entity.pdbx_description
1 polymer ?
#
loop_
_entity_poly.entity_id
_entity_poly.type
_entity_poly.pdbx_seq_one_letter_code
_entity_poly.pdbx_strand_id
1 'polypeptide(L)'
;MTQIVVCISEIVRLHFACDLEQDSFSFTRFITHLRYLAQRIVSGVSGGKNDAFLYEQAKTNYPKYFICTQKIVTYIKSSYAFELSLDEQVYLTIHIQRFRDNIDK
;
A
#
# COMPACT_ATOMS: atom_id res chain seq x y z
N MET A 1 7.22 15.81 -0.32
CA MET A 1 6.67 14.43 -0.34
C MET A 1 7.31 13.71 -1.52
N THR A 2 7.76 12.45 -1.41
CA THR A 2 8.42 11.76 -2.53
C THR A 2 7.42 11.41 -3.64
N GLN A 3 7.85 11.38 -4.90
CA GLN A 3 6.99 11.06 -6.05
C GLN A 3 6.28 9.70 -5.89
N ILE A 4 6.98 8.71 -5.33
CA ILE A 4 6.43 7.38 -5.02
C ILE A 4 5.21 7.50 -4.10
N VAL A 5 5.31 8.26 -3.01
CA VAL A 5 4.20 8.43 -2.05
C VAL A 5 3.00 9.08 -2.74
N VAL A 6 3.24 10.13 -3.53
CA VAL A 6 2.17 10.82 -4.28
C VAL A 6 1.46 9.88 -5.24
N CYS A 7 2.21 9.13 -6.06
CA CYS A 7 1.62 8.20 -7.02
C CYS A 7 0.87 7.05 -6.35
N ILE A 8 1.38 6.51 -5.24
CA ILE A 8 0.66 5.46 -4.49
C ILE A 8 -0.64 6.00 -3.91
N SER A 9 -0.60 7.19 -3.27
CA SER A 9 -1.81 7.85 -2.77
C SER A 9 -2.82 8.13 -3.88
N GLU A 10 -2.36 8.52 -5.07
CA GLU A 10 -3.19 8.72 -6.26
C GLU A 10 -3.89 7.43 -6.71
N ILE A 11 -3.15 6.31 -6.78
CA ILE A 11 -3.71 4.99 -7.14
C ILE A 11 -4.85 4.63 -6.19
N VAL A 12 -4.66 4.83 -4.88
CA VAL A 12 -5.71 4.58 -3.89
C VAL A 12 -6.90 5.51 -4.13
N ARG A 13 -6.66 6.82 -4.27
CA ARG A 13 -7.71 7.83 -4.47
C ARG A 13 -8.61 7.48 -5.66
N LEU A 14 -7.98 7.16 -6.80
CA LEU A 14 -8.66 6.78 -8.03
C LEU A 14 -9.36 5.42 -7.92
N HIS A 15 -8.75 4.45 -7.25
CA HIS A 15 -9.34 3.12 -7.09
C HIS A 15 -10.67 3.17 -6.32
N PHE A 16 -10.72 3.98 -5.26
CA PHE A 16 -11.90 4.07 -4.39
C PHE A 16 -12.82 5.24 -4.70
N ALA A 17 -12.49 6.06 -5.70
CA ALA A 17 -13.24 7.26 -6.09
C ALA A 17 -13.59 8.16 -4.90
N CYS A 18 -12.62 8.40 -4.02
CA CYS A 18 -12.81 9.11 -2.78
C CYS A 18 -11.62 10.04 -2.50
N ASP A 19 -11.84 11.13 -1.79
CA ASP A 19 -10.72 11.87 -1.21
C ASP A 19 -10.16 11.13 0.01
N LEU A 20 -8.84 11.28 0.21
CA LEU A 20 -8.15 10.70 1.34
C LEU A 20 -8.18 11.72 2.49
N GLU A 21 -8.90 11.39 3.57
CA GLU A 21 -8.98 12.27 4.74
C GLU A 21 -7.63 12.30 5.47
N GLN A 22 -6.89 13.39 5.23
CA GLN A 22 -5.46 13.44 5.55
C GLN A 22 -5.15 13.56 7.05
N ASP A 23 -6.14 13.95 7.85
CA ASP A 23 -5.97 14.17 9.30
C ASP A 23 -6.28 12.93 10.16
N SER A 24 -6.63 11.79 9.55
CA SER A 24 -6.79 10.56 10.32
C SER A 24 -5.44 9.96 10.73
N PHE A 25 -5.38 9.46 11.96
CA PHE A 25 -4.18 8.78 12.49
C PHE A 25 -3.78 7.55 11.64
N SER A 26 -4.78 6.84 11.12
CA SER A 26 -4.59 5.69 10.22
C SER A 26 -3.93 6.13 8.91
N PHE A 27 -4.35 7.26 8.32
CA PHE A 27 -3.73 7.81 7.12
C PHE A 27 -2.30 8.30 7.38
N THR A 28 -2.07 8.99 8.51
CA THR A 28 -0.72 9.44 8.89
C THR A 28 0.26 8.27 9.00
N ARG A 29 -0.15 7.15 9.61
CA ARG A 29 0.67 5.93 9.65
C ARG A 29 0.93 5.36 8.26
N PHE A 30 -0.09 5.33 7.40
CA PHE A 30 0.06 4.87 6.03
C PHE A 30 1.08 5.71 5.25
N ILE A 31 0.97 7.04 5.29
CA ILE A 31 1.93 7.94 4.62
C ILE A 31 3.35 7.79 5.18
N THR A 32 3.48 7.65 6.51
CA THR A 32 4.78 7.43 7.14
C THR A 32 5.42 6.14 6.65
N HIS A 33 4.66 5.05 6.57
CA HIS A 33 5.12 3.80 6.00
C HIS A 33 5.54 3.94 4.54
N LEU A 34 4.74 4.60 3.71
CA LEU A 34 5.08 4.83 2.30
C LEU A 34 6.37 5.65 2.13
N ARG A 35 6.69 6.55 3.06
CA ARG A 35 7.97 7.30 3.03
C ARG A 35 9.17 6.37 3.25
N TYR A 36 9.09 5.45 4.22
CA TYR A 36 10.14 4.45 4.44
C TYR A 36 10.23 3.44 3.29
N LEU A 37 9.09 2.99 2.76
CA LEU A 37 9.06 2.12 1.58
C LEU A 37 9.69 2.81 0.37
N ALA A 38 9.38 4.09 0.13
CA ALA A 38 9.98 4.87 -0.95
C ALA A 38 11.50 4.98 -0.82
N GLN A 39 12.02 5.18 0.40
CA GLN A 39 13.47 5.16 0.63
C GLN A 39 14.08 3.79 0.26
N ARG A 40 13.45 2.68 0.67
CA ARG A 40 13.91 1.32 0.34
C ARG A 40 13.93 1.05 -1.17
N ILE A 41 12.88 1.47 -1.87
CA ILE A 41 12.77 1.32 -3.33
C ILE A 41 13.90 2.09 -4.02
N VAL A 42 14.14 3.34 -3.63
CA VAL A 42 15.22 4.16 -4.21
C VAL A 42 16.61 3.61 -3.90
N SER A 43 16.79 3.02 -2.71
CA SER A 43 18.05 2.35 -2.34
C SER A 43 18.23 0.96 -2.95
N GLY A 44 17.22 0.42 -3.65
CA GLY A 44 17.27 -0.94 -4.23
C GLY A 44 17.33 -2.06 -3.18
N VAL A 45 17.06 -1.76 -1.91
CA VAL A 45 17.13 -2.76 -0.83
C VAL A 45 15.80 -3.49 -0.76
N SER A 46 15.72 -4.62 -1.46
CA SER A 46 14.65 -5.59 -1.28
C SER A 46 14.66 -6.09 0.16
N GLY A 47 13.48 -6.13 0.78
CA GLY A 47 13.34 -6.58 2.17
C GLY A 47 11.94 -7.10 2.43
N GLY A 48 11.79 -7.85 3.51
CA GLY A 48 10.56 -8.53 3.88
C GLY A 48 10.64 -10.04 3.65
N LYS A 49 9.77 -10.79 4.32
CA LYS A 49 9.59 -12.22 4.06
C LYS A 49 8.43 -12.39 3.07
N ASN A 50 8.30 -13.62 2.57
CA ASN A 50 7.21 -14.03 1.72
C ASN A 50 6.37 -15.07 2.45
N ASP A 51 5.66 -14.65 3.51
CA ASP A 51 4.69 -15.53 4.18
C ASP A 51 3.44 -15.69 3.31
N ALA A 52 3.37 -16.82 2.60
CA ALA A 52 2.27 -17.14 1.70
C ALA A 52 0.93 -17.30 2.44
N PHE A 53 0.93 -17.70 3.71
CA PHE A 53 -0.29 -17.93 4.47
C PHE A 53 -1.00 -16.61 4.78
N LEU A 54 -0.26 -15.63 5.31
CA LEU A 54 -0.83 -14.31 5.60
C LEU A 54 -1.26 -13.57 4.32
N TYR A 55 -0.53 -13.78 3.23
CA TYR A 55 -0.88 -13.25 1.92
C TYR A 55 -2.23 -13.77 1.41
N GLU A 56 -2.44 -15.08 1.42
CA GLU A 56 -3.71 -15.67 0.98
C GLU A 56 -4.86 -15.29 1.93
N GLN A 57 -4.61 -15.14 3.23
CA GLN A 57 -5.60 -14.60 4.15
C GLN A 57 -5.98 -13.16 3.81
N ALA A 58 -5.02 -12.27 3.55
CA ALA A 58 -5.30 -10.89 3.20
C ALA A 58 -6.10 -10.77 1.90
N LYS A 59 -5.75 -11.58 0.90
CA LYS A 59 -6.48 -11.69 -0.37
C LYS A 59 -7.92 -12.16 -0.18
N THR A 60 -8.15 -13.14 0.71
CA THR A 60 -9.47 -13.71 0.96
C THR A 60 -10.34 -12.80 1.83
N ASN A 61 -9.78 -12.21 2.89
CA ASN A 61 -10.51 -11.42 3.88
C ASN A 61 -10.71 -9.96 3.44
N TYR A 62 -9.81 -9.41 2.63
CA TYR A 62 -9.82 -8.02 2.21
C TYR A 62 -9.70 -7.86 0.67
N PRO A 63 -10.53 -8.55 -0.13
CA PRO A 63 -10.34 -8.68 -1.58
C PRO A 63 -10.34 -7.32 -2.29
N LYS A 64 -11.21 -6.39 -1.90
CA LYS A 64 -11.29 -5.04 -2.48
C LYS A 64 -9.98 -4.26 -2.27
N TYR A 65 -9.47 -4.27 -1.06
CA TYR A 65 -8.23 -3.57 -0.69
C TYR A 65 -7.00 -4.24 -1.30
N PHE A 66 -7.02 -5.56 -1.39
CA PHE A 66 -5.97 -6.34 -2.02
C PHE A 66 -5.84 -6.03 -3.52
N ILE A 67 -6.96 -5.87 -4.25
CA ILE A 67 -6.93 -5.45 -5.66
C ILE A 67 -6.27 -4.08 -5.81
N CYS A 68 -6.55 -3.13 -4.91
CA CYS A 68 -5.85 -1.85 -4.90
C CYS A 68 -4.34 -2.02 -4.67
N THR A 69 -3.94 -2.87 -3.73
CA THR A 69 -2.53 -3.20 -3.50
C THR A 69 -1.86 -3.77 -4.76
N GLN A 70 -2.53 -4.65 -5.51
CA GLN A 70 -1.94 -5.20 -6.75
C GLN A 70 -1.69 -4.14 -7.82
N LYS A 71 -2.51 -3.07 -7.88
CA LYS A 71 -2.23 -1.91 -8.74
C LYS A 71 -0.95 -1.18 -8.29
N ILE A 72 -0.75 -1.02 -6.98
CA ILE A 72 0.46 -0.43 -6.41
C ILE A 72 1.70 -1.28 -6.72
N VAL A 73 1.61 -2.61 -6.57
CA VAL A 73 2.68 -3.56 -6.92
C VAL A 73 3.06 -3.42 -8.39
N THR A 74 2.06 -3.38 -9.28
CA THR A 74 2.26 -3.23 -10.72
C THR A 74 2.96 -1.90 -11.05
N TYR A 75 2.53 -0.80 -10.43
CA TYR A 75 3.16 0.51 -10.58
C TYR A 75 4.63 0.49 -10.13
N ILE A 76 4.92 -0.07 -8.95
CA ILE A 76 6.28 -0.10 -8.40
C ILE A 76 7.20 -0.95 -9.26
N LYS A 77 6.74 -2.14 -9.69
CA LYS A 77 7.50 -3.04 -10.55
C LYS A 77 7.80 -2.41 -11.91
N SER A 78 6.81 -1.77 -12.54
CA SER A 78 7.00 -1.14 -13.86
C SER A 78 7.83 0.14 -13.83
N SER A 79 7.70 0.95 -12.77
CA SER A 79 8.34 2.27 -12.71
C SER A 79 9.74 2.23 -12.10
N TYR A 80 10.03 1.25 -11.24
CA TYR A 80 11.28 1.21 -10.47
C TYR A 80 12.00 -0.15 -10.53
N ALA A 81 11.50 -1.12 -11.33
CA ALA A 81 12.04 -2.48 -11.41
C ALA A 81 12.20 -3.16 -10.02
N PHE A 82 11.33 -2.80 -9.07
CA PHE A 82 11.39 -3.26 -7.70
C PHE A 82 10.22 -4.21 -7.39
N GLU A 83 10.49 -5.34 -6.75
CA GLU A 83 9.47 -6.30 -6.33
C GLU A 83 9.13 -6.14 -4.85
N LEU A 84 7.85 -5.93 -4.56
CA LEU A 84 7.35 -5.92 -3.18
C LEU A 84 7.20 -7.35 -2.65
N SER A 85 7.70 -7.59 -1.43
CA SER A 85 7.49 -8.87 -0.76
C SER A 85 6.01 -9.12 -0.45
N LEU A 86 5.64 -10.36 -0.20
CA LEU A 86 4.25 -10.69 0.14
C LEU A 86 3.81 -10.00 1.44
N ASP A 87 4.69 -9.95 2.44
CA ASP A 87 4.42 -9.25 3.71
C ASP A 87 4.14 -7.75 3.51
N GLU A 88 4.87 -7.12 2.59
CA GLU A 88 4.68 -5.71 2.24
C GLU A 88 3.31 -5.51 1.57
N GLN A 89 2.91 -6.44 0.71
CA GLN A 89 1.58 -6.42 0.09
C GLN A 89 0.45 -6.65 1.12
N VAL A 90 0.66 -7.53 2.09
CA VAL A 90 -0.27 -7.72 3.23
C VAL A 90 -0.39 -6.43 4.03
N TYR A 91 0.74 -5.81 4.37
CA TYR A 91 0.77 -4.57 5.14
C TYR A 91 -0.01 -3.46 4.42
N LEU A 92 0.28 -3.23 3.14
CA LEU A 92 -0.44 -2.21 2.35
C LEU A 92 -1.94 -2.50 2.30
N THR A 93 -2.33 -3.76 2.10
CA THR A 93 -3.75 -4.17 2.06
C THR A 93 -4.47 -3.82 3.36
N ILE A 94 -3.90 -4.17 4.51
CA ILE A 94 -4.49 -3.90 5.83
C ILE A 94 -4.51 -2.40 6.11
N HIS A 95 -3.45 -1.66 5.78
CA HIS A 95 -3.42 -0.23 6.03
C HIS A 95 -4.43 0.55 5.18
N ILE A 96 -4.60 0.18 3.90
CA ILE A 96 -5.63 0.73 3.03
C ILE A 96 -7.02 0.44 3.60
N GLN A 97 -7.28 -0.81 4.02
CA GLN A 97 -8.54 -1.16 4.67
C GLN A 97 -8.80 -0.30 5.91
N ARG A 98 -7.80 -0.14 6.78
CA ARG A 98 -7.96 0.56 8.05
C ARG A 98 -8.30 2.02 7.91
N PHE A 99 -7.64 2.80 7.05
CA PHE A 99 -8.00 4.21 6.93
C PHE A 99 -9.28 4.41 6.10
N ARG A 100 -9.71 3.43 5.29
CA ARG A 100 -10.98 3.49 4.57
C ARG A 100 -12.18 3.17 5.47
N ASP A 101 -12.11 2.09 6.24
CA ASP A 101 -13.21 1.68 7.12
C ASP A 101 -13.38 2.60 8.35
N ASN A 102 -12.38 3.44 8.67
CA ASN A 102 -12.54 4.51 9.66
C ASN A 102 -13.26 5.75 9.10
N ILE A 103 -13.43 5.88 7.78
CA ILE A 103 -14.18 6.97 7.12
C ILE A 103 -15.65 6.56 6.93
N ASP A 104 -15.92 5.26 6.81
CA ASP A 104 -17.27 4.70 6.61
C ASP A 104 -18.02 4.46 7.95
N LYS A 105 -17.59 5.09 9.05
CA LYS A 105 -18.27 5.11 10.37
C LYS A 105 -18.61 6.54 10.77
#